data_AF-A0A368FUG0-F1
#
_entry.id   AF-A0A368FUG0-F1
#
_cell.length_a   1.000
_cell.length_b   1.000
_cell.length_c   1.000
_cell.angle_alpha   90.00
_cell.angle_beta   90.00
_cell.angle_gamma   90.00
#
_symmetry.space_group_name_H-M   'P 1'
#
loop_
_entity.id
_entity.type
_entity.pdbx_description
1 polymer ?
#
loop_
_entity_poly.entity_id
_entity_poly.type
_entity_poly.pdbx_seq_one_letter_code
_entity_poly.pdbx_strand_id
1 'polypeptide(L)'
;MYAGTKALVVILACCGIAAAKKCPSTSIITEKSFKGLSFVAQVDVESMKAWGNQHEETFAYNVKYKKFIKEFRGTSTILGTRVRDYYIPNPITITSSEREPCTVRLQVGQLYIVGCAGECNFVRPYGDLTSGERQLLGLK
;
A
#
# COMPACT_ATOMS: atom_id res chain seq x y z
N MET A 1 34.24 -3.32 -55.43
CA MET A 1 33.94 -2.19 -54.52
C MET A 1 32.94 -2.71 -53.49
N TYR A 2 33.34 -2.95 -52.24
CA TYR A 2 32.43 -3.40 -51.18
C TYR A 2 32.17 -2.24 -50.22
N ALA A 3 30.93 -1.75 -50.21
CA ALA A 3 30.47 -0.73 -49.29
C ALA A 3 30.24 -1.39 -47.92
N GLY A 4 31.05 -1.03 -46.93
CA GLY A 4 30.89 -1.50 -45.55
C GLY A 4 29.72 -0.79 -44.87
N THR A 5 28.66 -1.53 -44.56
CA THR A 5 27.55 -1.03 -43.76
C THR A 5 27.97 -0.99 -42.29
N LYS A 6 28.21 0.20 -41.75
CA LYS A 6 28.45 0.38 -40.32
C LYS A 6 27.11 0.29 -39.59
N ALA A 7 26.86 -0.81 -38.90
CA ALA A 7 25.70 -0.96 -38.03
C ALA A 7 25.94 -0.19 -36.72
N LEU A 8 25.09 0.80 -36.44
CA LEU A 8 25.10 1.57 -35.21
C LEU A 8 24.17 0.89 -34.19
N VAL A 9 24.73 0.29 -33.15
CA VAL A 9 23.94 -0.31 -32.06
C VAL A 9 23.62 0.77 -31.04
N VAL A 10 22.37 1.25 -31.05
CA VAL A 10 21.86 2.15 -30.01
C VAL A 10 21.40 1.30 -28.84
N ILE A 11 22.22 1.23 -27.78
CA ILE A 11 21.83 0.62 -26.52
C ILE A 11 20.83 1.55 -25.85
N LEU A 12 19.54 1.23 -25.99
CA LEU A 12 18.46 1.90 -25.27
C LEU A 12 18.63 1.52 -23.78
N ALA A 13 19.31 2.37 -23.02
CA ALA A 13 19.37 2.23 -21.57
C ALA A 13 17.94 2.36 -21.02
N CYS A 14 17.32 1.23 -20.69
CA CYS A 14 16.10 1.21 -19.88
C CYS A 14 16.45 1.80 -18.52
N CYS A 15 16.27 3.11 -18.36
CA CYS A 15 16.06 3.71 -17.05
C CYS A 15 14.76 3.11 -16.52
N GLY A 16 14.85 1.91 -15.95
CA GLY A 16 13.77 1.31 -15.21
C GLY A 16 13.34 2.33 -14.16
N ILE A 17 12.12 2.83 -14.29
CA ILE A 17 11.49 3.58 -13.22
C ILE A 17 11.39 2.57 -12.08
N ALA A 18 12.35 2.60 -11.15
CA ALA A 18 12.20 1.90 -9.90
C ALA A 18 10.99 2.55 -9.23
N ALA A 19 9.87 1.83 -9.20
CA ALA A 19 8.76 2.21 -8.35
C ALA A 19 9.29 2.12 -6.92
N ALA A 20 9.58 3.28 -6.30
CA ALA A 20 9.93 3.36 -4.90
C ALA A 20 8.77 2.74 -4.09
N LYS A 21 9.04 1.62 -3.41
CA LYS A 21 8.05 0.97 -2.56
C LYS A 21 7.82 1.88 -1.37
N LYS A 22 6.62 2.43 -1.23
CA LYS A 22 6.39 3.51 -0.27
C LYS A 22 6.15 2.96 1.14
N CYS A 23 7.04 3.27 2.08
CA CYS A 23 6.81 3.01 3.49
C CYS A 23 5.53 3.75 3.96
N PRO A 24 4.55 3.07 4.58
CA PRO A 24 3.32 3.70 5.02
C PRO A 24 3.58 4.73 6.12
N SER A 25 2.85 5.85 6.11
CA SER A 25 2.87 6.80 7.21
C SER A 25 2.12 6.27 8.44
N THR A 26 2.61 6.59 9.64
CA THR A 26 1.92 6.32 10.93
C THR A 26 1.42 7.60 11.61
N SER A 27 1.58 8.74 10.94
CA SER A 27 1.19 10.06 11.43
C SER A 27 -0.33 10.22 11.50
N ILE A 28 -0.76 11.33 12.13
CA ILE A 28 -2.17 11.70 12.25
C ILE A 28 -2.85 11.70 10.87
N ILE A 29 -4.01 11.05 10.80
CA ILE A 29 -4.83 11.02 9.58
C ILE A 29 -5.48 12.38 9.39
N THR A 30 -5.23 12.99 8.23
CA THR A 30 -5.86 14.25 7.81
C THR A 30 -6.63 14.02 6.51
N GLU A 31 -7.40 15.00 6.03
CA GLU A 31 -8.08 14.89 4.74
C GLU A 31 -7.12 14.61 3.57
N LYS A 32 -5.90 15.16 3.63
CA LYS A 32 -4.85 14.91 2.62
C LYS A 32 -4.41 13.45 2.59
N SER A 33 -4.52 12.72 3.69
CA SER A 33 -4.18 11.30 3.77
C SER A 33 -5.05 10.43 2.87
N PHE A 34 -6.24 10.91 2.47
CA PHE A 34 -7.15 10.18 1.58
C PHE A 34 -6.82 10.34 0.09
N LYS A 35 -5.93 11.26 -0.28
CA LYS A 35 -5.62 11.53 -1.68
C LYS A 35 -4.99 10.30 -2.35
N GLY A 36 -5.61 9.84 -3.43
CA GLY A 36 -5.11 8.72 -4.23
C GLY A 36 -5.34 7.34 -3.61
N LEU A 37 -6.10 7.24 -2.52
CA LEU A 37 -6.49 5.94 -1.97
C LEU A 37 -7.56 5.27 -2.81
N SER A 38 -7.62 3.94 -2.73
CA SER A 38 -8.75 3.14 -3.20
C SER A 38 -9.72 2.82 -2.06
N PHE A 39 -9.22 2.67 -0.83
CA PHE A 39 -10.08 2.46 0.34
C PHE A 39 -9.38 2.87 1.65
N VAL A 40 -10.17 3.01 2.70
CA VAL A 40 -9.77 3.09 4.10
C VAL A 40 -10.54 2.04 4.88
N ALA A 41 -9.86 1.22 5.65
CA ALA A 41 -10.46 0.12 6.39
C ALA A 41 -9.88 -0.05 7.79
N GLN A 42 -10.68 -0.61 8.68
CA GLN A 42 -10.28 -1.13 9.97
C GLN A 42 -9.92 -2.61 9.81
N VAL A 43 -8.72 -2.97 10.23
CA VAL A 43 -8.15 -4.31 10.07
C VAL A 43 -7.56 -4.81 11.38
N ASP A 44 -7.64 -6.11 11.58
CA ASP A 44 -7.06 -6.84 12.72
C ASP A 44 -5.92 -7.72 12.19
N VAL A 45 -4.74 -7.61 12.79
CA VAL A 45 -3.54 -8.31 12.31
C VAL A 45 -3.50 -9.71 12.92
N GLU A 46 -3.77 -10.72 12.12
CA GLU A 46 -3.91 -12.11 12.62
C GLU A 46 -2.57 -12.84 12.66
N SER A 47 -1.70 -12.60 11.69
CA SER A 47 -0.36 -13.20 11.66
C SER A 47 0.61 -12.37 10.82
N MET A 48 1.90 -12.63 11.03
CA MET A 48 2.98 -12.02 10.26
C MET A 48 3.94 -13.09 9.74
N LYS A 49 4.41 -12.90 8.51
CA LYS A 49 5.53 -13.62 7.92
C LYS A 49 6.56 -12.61 7.43
N ALA A 50 7.84 -12.95 7.54
CA ALA A 50 8.92 -12.15 7.00
C ALA A 50 9.76 -12.99 6.03
N TRP A 51 10.24 -12.37 4.96
CA TRP A 51 11.22 -12.94 4.04
C TRP A 51 12.11 -11.84 3.47
N GLY A 52 13.30 -12.20 3.01
CA GLY A 52 14.24 -11.22 2.49
C GLY A 52 15.58 -11.81 2.14
N ASN A 53 16.51 -10.92 1.82
CA ASN A 53 17.94 -11.18 1.62
C ASN A 53 18.75 -10.06 2.29
N GLN A 54 20.06 -9.97 2.02
CA GLN A 54 20.90 -8.93 2.64
C GLN A 54 20.50 -7.48 2.27
N HIS A 55 19.74 -7.24 1.20
CA HIS A 55 19.41 -5.91 0.69
C HIS A 55 17.95 -5.47 0.91
N GLU A 56 17.05 -6.43 1.06
CA GLU A 56 15.61 -6.18 1.19
C GLU A 56 14.98 -7.17 2.18
N GLU A 57 14.12 -6.64 3.05
CA GLU A 57 13.29 -7.39 3.96
C GLU A 57 11.82 -7.01 3.75
N THR A 58 10.96 -8.01 3.58
CA THR A 58 9.52 -7.84 3.41
C THR A 58 8.78 -8.50 4.56
N PHE A 59 7.84 -7.76 5.13
CA PHE A 59 6.90 -8.23 6.13
C PHE A 59 5.50 -8.31 5.52
N ALA A 60 4.90 -9.49 5.55
CA ALA A 60 3.52 -9.71 5.17
C ALA A 60 2.66 -9.95 6.38
N TYR A 61 1.66 -9.09 6.56
CA TYR A 61 0.70 -9.13 7.63
C TYR A 61 -0.61 -9.67 7.08
N ASN A 62 -0.99 -10.90 7.45
CA ASN A 62 -2.33 -11.37 7.15
C ASN A 62 -3.29 -10.64 8.07
N VAL A 63 -4.35 -10.09 7.46
CA VAL A 63 -5.29 -9.25 8.19
C VAL A 63 -6.72 -9.72 7.99
N LYS A 64 -7.52 -9.54 9.03
CA LYS A 64 -8.97 -9.64 8.96
C LYS A 64 -9.58 -8.26 8.86
N TYR A 65 -10.17 -7.97 7.71
CA TYR A 65 -10.95 -6.75 7.48
C TYR A 65 -12.22 -6.77 8.32
N LYS A 66 -12.32 -5.85 9.28
CA LYS A 66 -13.50 -5.72 10.16
C LYS A 66 -14.53 -4.78 9.57
N LYS A 67 -14.08 -3.66 9.00
CA LYS A 67 -14.95 -2.60 8.47
C LYS A 67 -14.25 -1.79 7.39
N PHE A 68 -14.91 -1.60 6.24
CA PHE A 68 -14.51 -0.58 5.27
C PHE A 68 -15.14 0.75 5.69
N ILE A 69 -14.31 1.76 5.92
CA ILE A 69 -14.71 3.08 6.41
C ILE A 69 -15.00 4.02 5.24
N LYS A 70 -14.13 4.02 4.23
CA LYS A 70 -14.31 4.77 2.98
C LYS A 70 -13.85 3.91 1.81
N GLU A 71 -14.56 3.97 0.70
CA GLU A 71 -14.17 3.35 -0.56
C GLU A 71 -14.12 4.46 -1.62
N PHE A 72 -13.00 4.57 -2.32
CA PHE A 72 -12.65 5.66 -3.22
C PHE A 72 -12.32 5.10 -4.61
N ARG A 73 -13.29 4.46 -5.30
CA ARG A 73 -13.25 4.29 -6.77
C ARG A 73 -14.57 3.82 -7.36
N GLY A 74 -14.74 4.16 -8.64
CA GLY A 74 -15.98 4.16 -9.40
C GLY A 74 -16.64 2.79 -9.49
N THR A 75 -17.96 2.81 -9.35
CA THR A 75 -18.81 1.68 -9.69
C THR A 75 -18.75 1.47 -11.21
N SER A 76 -17.91 0.56 -11.70
CA SER A 76 -18.25 -0.08 -12.97
C SER A 76 -19.33 -1.11 -12.71
N THR A 77 -20.42 -0.97 -13.43
CA THR A 77 -21.46 -1.99 -13.53
C THR A 77 -21.14 -2.87 -14.72
N ILE A 78 -20.75 -4.11 -14.47
CA ILE A 78 -20.74 -5.14 -15.51
C ILE A 78 -22.05 -5.91 -15.34
N LEU A 79 -22.91 -5.90 -16.36
CA LEU A 79 -24.18 -6.63 -16.36
C LEU A 79 -25.08 -6.31 -15.14
N GLY A 80 -25.12 -5.04 -14.72
CA GLY A 80 -25.92 -4.59 -13.57
C GLY A 80 -25.35 -4.94 -12.19
N THR A 81 -24.22 -5.66 -12.12
CA THR A 81 -23.54 -5.98 -10.86
C THR A 81 -22.44 -4.95 -10.60
N ARG A 82 -22.44 -4.32 -9.42
CA ARG A 82 -21.33 -3.45 -8.99
C ARG A 82 -20.10 -4.29 -8.73
N VAL A 83 -19.07 -4.10 -9.52
CA VAL A 83 -17.78 -4.77 -9.32
C VAL A 83 -16.83 -3.79 -8.62
N ARG A 84 -16.08 -4.29 -7.64
CA ARG A 84 -14.97 -3.53 -7.05
C ARG A 84 -13.81 -3.58 -8.05
N ASP A 85 -13.59 -2.50 -8.77
CA ASP A 85 -12.52 -2.41 -9.78
C ASP A 85 -11.11 -2.24 -9.16
N TYR A 86 -10.95 -2.52 -7.86
CA TYR A 86 -9.71 -2.29 -7.14
C TYR A 86 -9.32 -3.49 -6.27
N TYR A 87 -8.02 -3.78 -6.25
CA TYR A 87 -7.45 -4.86 -5.45
C TYR A 87 -7.41 -4.49 -3.97
N ILE A 88 -7.81 -5.44 -3.12
CA ILE A 88 -7.75 -5.34 -1.67
C ILE A 88 -6.64 -6.29 -1.19
N PRO A 89 -5.48 -5.77 -0.75
CA PRO A 89 -4.34 -6.60 -0.41
C PRO A 89 -4.59 -7.45 0.84
N ASN A 90 -4.41 -8.77 0.73
CA ASN A 90 -4.24 -9.65 1.88
C ASN A 90 -3.25 -10.77 1.50
N PRO A 91 -2.05 -10.82 2.09
CA PRO A 91 -1.55 -9.97 3.18
C PRO A 91 -1.29 -8.51 2.79
N ILE A 92 -1.28 -7.61 3.77
CA ILE A 92 -0.68 -6.27 3.63
C ILE A 92 0.84 -6.43 3.72
N THR A 93 1.57 -5.98 2.71
CA THR A 93 3.02 -6.07 2.66
C THR A 93 3.69 -4.74 2.95
N ILE A 94 4.70 -4.75 3.81
CA ILE A 94 5.61 -3.62 4.06
C ILE A 94 7.02 -4.09 3.75
N THR A 95 7.65 -3.45 2.77
CA THR A 95 9.04 -3.72 2.40
C THR A 95 9.95 -2.65 2.98
N SER A 96 11.11 -3.07 3.48
CA SER A 96 12.23 -2.22 3.87
C SER A 96 13.44 -2.62 3.04
N SER A 97 14.13 -1.65 2.44
CA SER A 97 15.38 -1.89 1.72
C SER A 97 16.51 -1.06 2.31
N GLU A 98 17.76 -1.38 1.97
CA GLU A 98 18.92 -0.58 2.38
C GLU A 98 18.82 0.89 1.92
N ARG A 99 18.22 1.14 0.75
CA ARG A 99 18.08 2.49 0.17
C ARG A 99 16.85 3.23 0.70
N GLU A 100 15.80 2.50 1.03
CA GLU A 100 14.53 3.02 1.51
C GLU A 100 14.13 2.24 2.78
N PRO A 101 14.80 2.52 3.91
CA PRO A 101 14.52 1.81 5.16
C PRO A 101 13.12 2.18 5.65
N CYS A 102 12.33 1.17 6.00
CA CYS A 102 11.00 1.35 6.56
C CYS A 102 10.94 0.74 7.96
N THR A 103 10.75 1.59 8.96
CA THR A 103 10.71 1.19 10.38
C THR A 103 9.33 0.76 10.85
N VAL A 104 8.30 0.90 10.01
CA VAL A 104 6.93 0.56 10.37
C VAL A 104 6.77 -0.95 10.52
N ARG A 105 6.28 -1.37 11.70
CA ARG A 105 5.96 -2.75 12.03
C ARG A 105 4.59 -2.81 12.66
N LEU A 106 3.74 -3.72 12.17
CA LEU A 106 2.41 -3.95 12.73
C LEU A 106 2.51 -5.06 13.79
N GLN A 107 1.76 -4.93 14.87
CA GLN A 107 1.73 -5.94 15.92
C GLN A 107 0.59 -6.93 15.67
N VAL A 108 0.89 -8.23 15.80
CA VAL A 108 -0.12 -9.29 15.76
C VAL A 108 -1.08 -9.14 16.93
N GLY A 109 -2.38 -9.31 16.69
CA GLY A 109 -3.46 -9.11 17.65
C GLY A 109 -3.87 -7.66 17.84
N GLN A 110 -3.26 -6.71 17.11
CA GLN A 110 -3.59 -5.30 17.21
C GLN A 110 -4.46 -4.83 16.03
N LEU A 111 -5.38 -3.91 16.35
CA LEU A 111 -6.30 -3.29 15.42
C LEU A 111 -5.70 -2.02 14.83
N TYR A 112 -5.83 -1.84 13.52
CA TYR A 112 -5.32 -0.68 12.78
C TYR A 112 -6.38 -0.08 11.85
N ILE A 113 -6.24 1.21 11.55
CA ILE A 113 -6.81 1.84 10.36
C ILE A 113 -5.75 1.87 9.27
N VAL A 114 -6.09 1.37 8.10
CA VAL A 114 -5.20 1.36 6.92
C VAL A 114 -5.86 2.10 5.77
N GLY A 115 -5.06 2.84 4.99
CA GLY A 115 -5.51 3.50 3.77
C GLY A 115 -4.64 3.06 2.60
N CYS A 116 -5.22 2.39 1.59
CA CYS A 116 -4.44 1.70 0.57
C CYS A 116 -4.96 1.93 -0.86
N ALA A 117 -4.06 1.79 -1.84
CA ALA A 117 -4.31 1.78 -3.28
C ALA A 117 -3.38 0.76 -3.96
N GLY A 118 -3.59 -0.53 -3.67
CA GLY A 118 -2.62 -1.60 -3.93
C GLY A 118 -1.68 -1.77 -2.75
N GLU A 119 -0.78 -0.80 -2.53
CA GLU A 119 0.01 -0.66 -1.31
C GLU A 119 -0.65 0.33 -0.34
N CYS A 120 -0.32 0.24 0.95
CA CYS A 120 -0.91 1.13 1.96
C CYS A 120 -0.09 2.41 2.09
N ASN A 121 -0.75 3.56 1.95
CA ASN A 121 -0.12 4.87 2.12
C ASN A 121 0.02 5.23 3.60
N PHE A 122 -0.89 4.72 4.44
CA PHE A 122 -0.81 4.89 5.89
C PHE A 122 -1.34 3.67 6.63
N VAL A 123 -0.80 3.48 7.84
CA VAL A 123 -1.27 2.53 8.85
C VAL A 123 -1.26 3.23 10.21
N ARG A 124 -2.39 3.23 10.92
CA ARG A 124 -2.55 3.95 12.19
C ARG A 124 -3.12 3.00 13.24
N PRO A 125 -2.44 2.77 14.38
CA PRO A 125 -3.01 1.97 15.46
C PRO A 125 -4.38 2.53 15.87
N TYR A 126 -5.38 1.67 15.98
CA TYR A 126 -6.75 2.10 16.28
C TYR A 126 -6.85 2.75 17.67
N GLY A 127 -6.06 2.26 18.63
CA GLY A 127 -5.97 2.81 19.99
C GLY A 127 -5.41 4.24 20.03
N ASP A 128 -4.60 4.62 19.06
CA ASP A 128 -3.90 5.91 19.03
C ASP A 128 -4.69 6.98 18.25
N LEU A 129 -5.88 6.66 17.74
CA LEU A 129 -6.71 7.62 17.03
C LEU A 129 -7.18 8.73 17.97
N THR A 130 -6.83 9.95 17.63
CA THR A 130 -7.35 11.17 18.26
C THR A 130 -8.85 11.32 18.01
N SER A 131 -9.52 12.15 18.82
CA SER A 131 -10.94 12.47 18.62
C SER A 131 -11.21 13.07 17.24
N GLY A 132 -10.30 13.91 16.74
CA GLY A 132 -10.40 14.48 15.39
C GLY A 132 -10.30 13.43 14.29
N GLU A 133 -9.38 12.46 14.41
CA GLU A 133 -9.29 11.35 13.46
C GLU A 133 -10.54 10.47 13.47
N ARG A 134 -11.07 10.15 14.67
CA ARG A 134 -12.30 9.37 14.81
C ARG A 134 -13.47 10.05 14.13
N GLN A 135 -13.65 11.36 14.36
CA GLN A 135 -14.68 12.15 13.69
C GLN A 135 -14.49 12.16 12.17
N LEU A 136 -13.27 12.38 11.68
CA LEU A 136 -12.94 12.38 10.25
C LEU A 136 -13.22 11.04 9.55
N LEU A 137 -13.05 9.95 10.30
CA LEU A 137 -13.31 8.58 9.88
C LEU A 137 -14.77 8.12 10.11
N GLY A 138 -15.62 8.95 10.73
CA GLY A 138 -17.00 8.58 11.08
C GLY A 138 -17.07 7.42 12.09
N LEU A 139 -16.08 7.33 12.97
CA LEU A 139 -16.04 6.37 14.08
C LEU A 139 -16.69 7.00 15.31
N LYS A 140 -17.51 6.22 16.02
CA LYS A 140 -18.12 6.63 17.29
C LYS A 140 -17.13 6.48 18.43
#